data_AF-A0AA40X0U9-F1
#
_entry.id   AF-A0AA40X0U9-F1
#
_cell.length_a   1.000
_cell.length_b   1.000
_cell.length_c   1.000
_cell.angle_alpha   90.00
_cell.angle_beta   90.00
_cell.angle_gamma   90.00
#
_symmetry.space_group_name_H-M   'P 1'
#
loop_
_entity.id
_entity.type
_entity.pdbx_description
1 polymer ?
#
loop_
_entity_poly.entity_id
_entity_poly.type
_entity_poly.pdbx_seq_one_letter_code
_entity_poly.pdbx_strand_id
1 'polypeptide(L)'
;MQRIDNKNILILIFFLLLAQLLSGCSLTRVSEKSHSREVESLNLIGMSLDAAKEKLSKKGFDCSDYPETNRVQTESGVRSLIQLDCSKRSLELICPQIRYAVLNADPQSFKVVLVGKRITQQACF
;
A
#
# COMPACT_ATOMS: atom_id res chain seq x y z
N MET A 1 2.73 -29.05 45.69
CA MET A 1 3.15 -29.62 44.38
C MET A 1 1.88 -29.98 43.62
N GLN A 2 1.35 -29.06 42.81
CA GLN A 2 0.06 -29.24 42.11
C GLN A 2 0.21 -30.28 41.00
N ARG A 3 -0.52 -31.39 41.11
CA ARG A 3 -0.67 -32.40 40.05
C ARG A 3 -1.56 -31.77 38.97
N ILE A 4 -0.94 -31.32 37.89
CA ILE A 4 -1.65 -30.81 36.71
C ILE A 4 -2.17 -32.04 35.95
N ASP A 5 -3.49 -32.23 35.90
CA ASP A 5 -4.10 -33.33 35.15
C ASP A 5 -3.80 -33.21 33.65
N ASN A 6 -3.41 -34.31 33.00
CA ASN A 6 -3.10 -34.37 31.55
C ASN A 6 -4.22 -33.80 30.66
N LYS A 7 -5.47 -33.85 31.14
CA LYS A 7 -6.65 -33.27 30.45
C LYS A 7 -6.58 -31.75 30.38
N ASN A 8 -6.11 -31.09 31.44
CA ASN A 8 -5.96 -29.64 31.51
C ASN A 8 -4.79 -29.17 30.63
N ILE A 9 -3.72 -29.97 30.53
CA ILE A 9 -2.58 -29.70 29.63
C ILE A 9 -3.02 -29.76 28.17
N LEU A 10 -3.82 -30.77 27.80
CA LEU A 10 -4.33 -30.92 26.43
C LEU A 10 -5.23 -29.74 26.03
N ILE A 11 -6.09 -29.27 26.93
CA ILE A 11 -6.95 -28.10 26.73
C ILE A 11 -6.09 -26.83 26.56
N LEU A 12 -5.04 -26.67 27.37
CA LEU A 12 -4.13 -25.52 27.28
C LEU A 12 -3.36 -25.48 25.95
N ILE A 13 -2.89 -26.63 25.47
CA ILE A 13 -2.23 -26.76 24.16
C ILE A 13 -3.22 -26.43 23.03
N PHE A 14 -4.47 -26.88 23.12
CA PHE A 14 -5.51 -26.57 22.14
C PHE A 14 -5.80 -25.05 22.06
N PHE A 15 -5.92 -24.37 23.21
CA PHE A 15 -6.10 -22.92 23.24
C PHE A 15 -4.88 -22.15 22.72
N LEU A 16 -3.66 -22.63 22.99
CA LEU A 16 -2.42 -22.05 22.46
C LEU A 16 -2.35 -22.17 20.94
N LEU A 17 -2.71 -23.33 20.37
CA LEU A 17 -2.77 -23.53 18.92
C LEU A 17 -3.85 -22.66 18.26
N LEU A 18 -5.02 -22.51 18.92
CA LEU A 18 -6.09 -21.63 18.45
C LEU A 18 -5.63 -20.15 18.45
N ALA A 19 -4.95 -19.70 19.51
CA ALA A 19 -4.42 -18.34 19.60
C ALA A 19 -3.37 -18.04 18.52
N GLN A 20 -2.54 -19.03 18.14
CA GLN A 20 -1.56 -18.88 17.06
C GLN A 20 -2.24 -18.71 15.70
N LEU A 21 -3.35 -19.43 15.44
CA LEU A 21 -4.14 -19.29 14.21
C LEU A 21 -4.81 -17.90 14.08
N LEU A 22 -5.25 -17.28 15.19
CA LEU A 22 -5.83 -15.94 15.16
C LEU A 22 -4.79 -14.82 14.91
N SER A 23 -3.52 -15.05 15.27
CA SER A 23 -2.45 -14.05 15.07
C SER A 23 -1.93 -13.96 13.62
N GLY A 24 -2.31 -14.91 12.76
CA GLY A 24 -1.86 -15.02 11.36
C GLY A 24 -2.35 -13.92 10.42
N CYS A 25 -3.37 -13.14 10.80
CA CYS A 25 -3.89 -12.03 9.98
C CYS A 25 -2.91 -10.85 9.84
N SER A 26 -1.84 -10.81 10.64
CA SER A 26 -0.85 -9.74 10.62
C SER A 26 0.26 -9.95 9.58
N LEU A 27 0.51 -11.20 9.15
CA LEU A 27 1.71 -11.54 8.39
C LEU A 27 1.57 -11.31 6.89
N THR A 28 0.35 -11.34 6.35
CA THR A 28 0.11 -11.12 4.92
C THR A 28 0.15 -9.64 4.54
N ARG A 29 -0.01 -8.74 5.53
CA ARG A 29 -0.20 -7.31 5.35
C ARG A 29 1.04 -6.64 4.74
N VAL A 30 0.86 -5.91 3.63
CA VAL A 30 1.92 -5.02 3.12
C VAL A 30 2.11 -3.84 4.07
N SER A 31 3.34 -3.67 4.55
CA SER A 31 3.72 -2.52 5.37
C SER A 31 3.92 -1.26 4.52
N GLU A 32 3.66 -0.10 5.11
CA GLU A 32 3.91 1.22 4.49
C GLU A 32 5.35 1.36 3.99
N LYS A 33 6.30 0.81 4.74
CA LYS A 33 7.73 0.83 4.39
C LYS A 33 8.03 -0.03 3.15
N SER A 34 7.41 -1.21 3.05
CA SER A 34 7.58 -2.08 1.89
C SER A 34 6.99 -1.43 0.64
N HIS A 35 5.77 -0.90 0.76
CA HIS A 35 5.10 -0.17 -0.32
C HIS A 35 5.90 1.08 -0.76
N SER A 36 6.40 1.86 0.19
CA SER A 36 7.21 3.04 -0.10
C SER A 36 8.47 2.68 -0.89
N ARG A 37 9.17 1.61 -0.49
CA ARG A 37 10.35 1.10 -1.21
C ARG A 37 10.01 0.60 -2.61
N GLU A 38 8.90 -0.11 -2.78
CA GLU A 38 8.42 -0.55 -4.09
C GLU A 38 8.26 0.65 -5.02
N VAL A 39 7.51 1.68 -4.59
CA VAL A 39 7.25 2.88 -5.39
C VAL A 39 8.52 3.69 -5.64
N GLU A 40 9.39 3.88 -4.65
CA GLU A 40 10.67 4.59 -4.81
C GLU A 40 11.59 3.90 -5.81
N SER A 41 11.66 2.56 -5.79
CA SER A 41 12.49 1.79 -6.72
C SER A 41 12.10 1.98 -8.19
N LEU A 42 10.89 2.49 -8.45
CA LEU A 42 10.42 2.78 -9.80
C LEU A 42 10.99 4.08 -10.37
N ASN A 43 11.66 4.93 -9.58
CA ASN A 43 12.35 6.13 -10.04
C ASN A 43 11.50 6.96 -11.03
N LEU A 44 10.29 7.33 -10.59
CA LEU A 44 9.27 7.95 -11.45
C LEU A 44 9.44 9.47 -11.60
N ILE A 45 10.16 10.12 -10.68
CA ILE A 45 10.41 11.56 -10.71
C ILE A 45 11.23 11.90 -11.96
N GLY A 46 10.82 12.94 -12.68
CA GLY A 46 11.42 13.41 -13.93
C GLY A 46 10.89 12.71 -15.19
N MET A 47 10.15 11.60 -15.06
CA MET A 47 9.49 10.95 -16.19
C MET A 47 8.29 11.78 -16.68
N SER A 48 7.91 11.63 -17.95
CA SER A 48 6.60 12.11 -18.41
C SER A 48 5.49 11.35 -17.68
N LEU A 49 4.34 12.00 -17.52
CA LEU A 49 3.18 11.41 -16.86
C LEU A 49 2.77 10.06 -17.51
N ASP A 50 2.78 9.99 -18.84
CA ASP A 50 2.43 8.78 -19.59
C ASP A 50 3.46 7.65 -19.39
N ALA A 51 4.75 7.97 -19.42
CA ALA A 51 5.81 6.98 -19.19
C ALA A 51 5.76 6.44 -17.75
N ALA A 52 5.43 7.32 -16.78
CA ALA A 52 5.23 6.92 -15.40
C ALA A 52 3.98 6.04 -15.24
N LYS A 53 2.86 6.37 -15.91
CA LYS A 53 1.64 5.54 -15.97
C LYS A 53 1.97 4.15 -16.50
N GLU A 54 2.63 4.07 -17.66
CA GLU A 54 3.01 2.79 -18.27
C GLU A 54 3.93 1.95 -17.36
N LYS A 55 4.91 2.58 -16.71
CA LYS A 55 5.83 1.90 -15.80
C LYS A 55 5.12 1.35 -14.56
N LEU A 56 4.16 2.09 -14.01
CA LEU A 56 3.30 1.63 -12.92
C LEU A 56 2.39 0.49 -13.37
N SER A 57 1.78 0.58 -14.55
CA SER A 57 0.95 -0.49 -15.11
C SER A 57 1.73 -1.79 -15.33
N LYS A 58 2.98 -1.70 -15.80
CA LYS A 58 3.90 -2.86 -15.88
C LYS A 58 4.21 -3.51 -14.52
N LYS A 59 3.95 -2.80 -13.40
CA LYS A 59 4.10 -3.31 -12.03
C LYS A 59 2.78 -3.72 -11.40
N GLY A 60 1.70 -3.75 -12.17
CA GLY A 60 0.37 -4.18 -11.71
C GLY A 60 -0.40 -3.08 -10.97
N PHE A 61 -0.05 -1.82 -11.16
CA PHE A 61 -0.90 -0.70 -10.73
C PHE A 61 -1.89 -0.35 -11.84
N ASP A 62 -3.14 -0.16 -11.47
CA ASP A 62 -4.21 0.34 -12.31
C ASP A 62 -4.37 1.84 -12.08
N CYS A 63 -4.19 2.64 -13.13
CA CYS A 63 -4.18 4.09 -13.05
C CYS A 63 -5.50 4.67 -13.54
N SER A 64 -6.01 5.68 -12.84
CA SER A 64 -7.18 6.44 -13.28
C SER A 64 -7.01 6.93 -14.73
N ASP A 65 -8.13 7.08 -15.43
CA ASP A 65 -8.17 7.75 -16.74
C ASP A 65 -8.40 9.25 -16.63
N TYR A 66 -8.72 9.73 -15.43
CA TYR A 66 -9.07 11.11 -15.15
C TYR A 66 -8.01 11.74 -14.23
N PRO A 67 -6.97 12.40 -14.78
CA PRO A 67 -6.08 13.25 -14.01
C PRO A 67 -6.81 14.51 -13.53
N GLU A 68 -6.58 14.89 -12.29
CA GLU A 68 -7.16 16.10 -11.68
C GLU A 68 -6.08 17.12 -11.38
N THR A 69 -6.42 18.42 -11.41
CA THR A 69 -5.48 19.45 -10.95
C THR A 69 -5.75 19.77 -9.50
N ASN A 70 -4.82 19.40 -8.62
CA ASN A 70 -4.97 19.54 -7.17
C ASN A 70 -3.88 20.44 -6.57
N ARG A 71 -4.21 21.10 -5.46
CA ARG A 71 -3.24 21.85 -4.66
C ARG A 71 -2.48 20.88 -3.76
N VAL A 72 -1.19 20.70 -4.04
CA VAL A 72 -0.33 19.74 -3.38
C VAL A 72 0.75 20.48 -2.58
N GLN A 73 0.91 20.10 -1.31
CA GLN A 73 2.01 20.60 -0.49
C GLN A 73 3.32 19.95 -0.92
N THR A 74 4.27 20.76 -1.35
CA THR A 74 5.64 20.34 -1.66
C THR A 74 6.62 21.01 -0.69
N GLU A 75 7.90 20.63 -0.76
CA GLU A 75 8.97 21.26 0.03
C GLU A 75 9.11 22.76 -0.25
N SER A 76 8.83 23.20 -1.49
CA SER A 76 8.87 24.61 -1.90
C SER A 76 7.55 25.36 -1.68
N GLY A 77 6.58 24.75 -0.97
CA GLY A 77 5.26 25.31 -0.70
C GLY A 77 4.13 24.61 -1.44
N VAL A 78 2.93 25.19 -1.37
CA VAL A 78 1.73 24.65 -2.04
C VAL A 78 1.78 24.99 -3.53
N ARG A 79 1.67 23.99 -4.39
CA ARG A 79 1.66 24.13 -5.86
C ARG A 79 0.45 23.42 -6.45
N SER A 80 -0.07 23.94 -7.56
CA SER A 80 -1.11 23.24 -8.34
C SER A 80 -0.44 22.25 -9.29
N LEU A 81 -0.70 20.95 -9.10
CA LEU A 81 -0.10 19.87 -9.88
C LEU A 81 -1.18 19.00 -10.51
N ILE A 82 -0.85 18.38 -11.65
CA ILE A 82 -1.68 17.33 -12.25
C ILE A 82 -1.47 16.07 -11.43
N GLN A 83 -2.51 15.64 -10.73
CA GLN A 83 -2.52 14.47 -9.89
C GLN A 83 -3.19 13.30 -10.61
N LEU A 84 -2.53 12.15 -10.61
CA LEU A 84 -3.05 10.89 -11.14
C LEU A 84 -2.87 9.77 -10.12
N ASP A 85 -3.97 9.18 -9.70
CA ASP A 85 -3.98 8.07 -8.76
C ASP A 85 -3.81 6.74 -9.50
N CYS A 86 -2.81 5.96 -9.10
CA CYS A 86 -2.58 4.59 -9.54
C CYS A 86 -2.67 3.64 -8.35
N SER A 87 -3.56 2.65 -8.42
CA SER A 87 -3.88 1.74 -7.33
C SER A 87 -3.48 0.30 -7.65
N LYS A 88 -3.05 -0.45 -6.63
CA LYS A 88 -2.72 -1.87 -6.73
C LYS A 88 -3.38 -2.58 -5.57
N ARG A 89 -4.24 -3.55 -5.88
CA ARG A 89 -4.88 -4.39 -4.86
C ARG A 89 -3.93 -5.50 -4.45
N SER A 90 -3.66 -5.61 -3.15
CA SER A 90 -3.03 -6.80 -2.59
C SER A 90 -4.09 -7.90 -2.50
N LEU A 91 -3.85 -9.05 -3.14
CA LEU A 91 -4.71 -10.23 -3.08
C LEU A 91 -4.53 -10.99 -1.76
N GLU A 92 -4.63 -10.29 -0.64
CA GLU A 92 -4.69 -10.94 0.67
C GLU A 92 -6.10 -11.50 0.85
N LEU A 93 -6.21 -12.82 0.99
CA LEU A 93 -7.47 -13.57 1.04
C LEU A 93 -8.39 -13.13 2.20
N ILE A 94 -7.87 -12.43 3.20
CA ILE A 94 -8.57 -12.12 4.47
C ILE A 94 -8.74 -10.60 4.68
N CYS A 95 -7.78 -9.77 4.25
CA CYS A 95 -7.86 -8.31 4.40
C CYS A 95 -7.33 -7.59 3.15
N PRO A 96 -8.16 -7.36 2.12
CA PRO A 96 -7.70 -6.70 0.90
C PRO A 96 -7.22 -5.27 1.21
N GLN A 97 -5.95 -5.00 0.89
CA GLN A 97 -5.38 -3.66 0.97
C GLN A 97 -5.34 -3.03 -0.42
N ILE A 98 -5.71 -1.75 -0.51
CA ILE A 98 -5.51 -0.97 -1.72
C ILE A 98 -4.31 -0.05 -1.51
N ARG A 99 -3.30 -0.20 -2.35
CA ARG A 99 -2.04 0.54 -2.25
C ARG A 99 -1.93 1.49 -3.42
N TYR A 100 -1.61 2.74 -3.16
CA TYR A 100 -1.61 3.78 -4.17
C TYR A 100 -0.21 4.35 -4.38
N ALA A 101 0.13 4.58 -5.64
CA ALA A 101 1.15 5.51 -6.09
C ALA A 101 0.41 6.70 -6.73
N VAL A 102 0.62 7.89 -6.20
CA VAL A 102 -0.02 9.13 -6.66
C VAL A 102 1.01 9.93 -7.43
N LEU A 103 0.87 9.99 -8.76
CA LEU A 103 1.74 10.80 -9.60
C LEU A 103 1.31 12.25 -9.51
N ASN A 104 2.24 13.16 -9.21
CA ASN A 104 2.01 14.59 -9.27
C ASN A 104 2.97 15.18 -10.31
N ALA A 105 2.42 15.66 -11.41
CA ALA A 105 3.16 16.23 -12.52
C ALA A 105 3.01 17.75 -12.59
N ASP A 106 4.08 18.39 -13.03
CA ASP A 106 4.06 19.82 -13.36
C ASP A 106 3.19 20.05 -14.61
N PRO A 107 2.21 20.98 -14.56
CA PRO A 107 1.27 21.18 -15.66
C PRO A 107 1.90 21.79 -16.91
N GLN A 108 3.09 22.38 -16.82
CA GLN A 108 3.77 22.97 -17.98
C GLN A 108 4.61 21.92 -18.72
N SER A 109 5.40 21.14 -17.99
CA SER A 109 6.32 20.15 -18.56
C SER A 109 5.74 18.75 -18.67
N PHE A 110 4.59 18.47 -18.03
CA PHE A 110 3.98 17.14 -17.90
C PHE A 110 4.92 16.09 -17.30
N LYS A 111 5.93 16.54 -16.54
CA LYS A 111 6.88 15.68 -15.85
C LYS A 111 6.47 15.47 -14.40
N VAL A 112 6.60 14.25 -13.92
CA VAL A 112 6.38 13.90 -12.52
C VAL A 112 7.41 14.61 -11.66
N VAL A 113 6.95 15.42 -10.71
CA VAL A 113 7.80 16.15 -9.76
C VAL A 113 7.71 15.60 -8.34
N LEU A 114 6.61 14.92 -8.02
CA LEU A 114 6.38 14.33 -6.72
C LEU A 114 5.56 13.04 -6.85
N VAL A 115 5.87 12.05 -6.01
CA VAL A 115 5.13 10.79 -5.96
C VAL A 115 4.60 10.57 -4.54
N GLY A 116 3.29 10.62 -4.39
CA GLY A 116 2.60 10.27 -3.14
C GLY A 116 2.48 8.75 -2.99
N LYS A 117 2.46 8.28 -1.75
CA LYS A 117 2.29 6.86 -1.38
C LYS A 117 1.23 6.81 -0.28
N ARG A 118 0.23 5.95 -0.45
CA ARG A 118 -0.78 5.71 0.60
C ARG A 118 -1.27 4.27 0.54
N ILE A 119 -1.59 3.68 1.69
CA ILE A 119 -2.34 2.42 1.77
C ILE A 119 -3.70 2.72 2.39
N THR A 120 -4.75 2.30 1.73
CA THR A 120 -6.10 2.28 2.30
C THR A 120 -6.40 0.87 2.77
N GLN A 121 -6.65 0.74 4.06
CA GLN A 121 -7.12 -0.51 4.64
C GLN A 121 -8.63 -0.62 4.44
N GLN A 122 -9.10 -1.75 3.91
CA GLN A 122 -10.49 -2.15 4.12
C GLN A 122 -10.56 -2.89 5.46
N ALA A 123 -11.68 -2.74 6.18
CA ALA A 123 -11.88 -3.40 7.46
C ALA A 123 -11.74 -4.92 7.28
N CYS A 124 -10.98 -5.56 8.17
CA CYS A 124 -10.93 -7.02 8.29
C CYS A 124 -12.21 -7.48 8.99
N PHE A 125 -12.88 -8.52 8.48
CA PHE A 125 -14.03 -9.15 9.13
C PHE A 125 -13.58 -10.21 10.13
#